data_AF-A0A8H9JVJ4-F1
#
_entry.id   AF-A0A8H9JVJ4-F1
#
_cell.length_a   1.000
_cell.length_b   1.000
_cell.length_c   1.000
_cell.angle_alpha   90.00
_cell.angle_beta   90.00
_cell.angle_gamma   90.00
#
_symmetry.space_group_name_H-M   'P 1'
#
loop_
_entity.id
_entity.type
_entity.pdbx_description
1 polymer ?
#
loop_
_entity_poly.entity_id
_entity_poly.type
_entity_poly.pdbx_seq_one_letter_code
_entity_poly.pdbx_strand_id
1 'polypeptide(L)'
;METAINIEAEAIKANDAFMSVHAKNFAKMKHTWDNAKKACLEEGFSIRELARTSAYLTDSNYHLMVDEMNKFLYVYFRNKPYDLSEDEQTYCKAFVRLEMKRGLESIFR
;
A
#
# COMPACT_ATOMS: atom_id res chain seq x y z
N MET A 1 1.44 8.70 -34.69
CA MET A 1 0.20 8.85 -33.90
C MET A 1 0.55 8.53 -32.46
N GLU A 2 0.71 9.54 -31.61
CA GLU A 2 0.77 9.32 -30.16
C GLU A 2 -0.63 8.93 -29.69
N THR A 3 -0.77 7.70 -29.23
CA THR A 3 -2.01 7.25 -28.58
C THR A 3 -2.03 7.92 -27.21
N ALA A 4 -3.00 8.81 -26.96
CA ALA A 4 -3.16 9.41 -25.64
C ALA A 4 -3.27 8.31 -24.58
N ILE A 5 -2.35 8.32 -23.61
CA ILE A 5 -2.32 7.32 -22.53
C ILE A 5 -3.49 7.63 -21.60
N ASN A 6 -4.30 6.62 -21.28
CA ASN A 6 -5.27 6.75 -20.21
C ASN A 6 -4.54 6.62 -18.87
N ILE A 7 -4.26 7.77 -18.25
CA ILE A 7 -3.47 7.85 -17.02
C ILE A 7 -4.14 7.18 -15.81
N GLU A 8 -5.47 7.20 -15.74
CA GLU A 8 -6.22 6.52 -14.68
C GLU A 8 -6.06 5.01 -14.79
N ALA A 9 -6.21 4.47 -16.00
CA ALA A 9 -5.99 3.04 -16.25
C ALA A 9 -4.53 2.63 -15.95
N GLU A 10 -3.58 3.50 -16.22
CA GLU A 10 -2.17 3.28 -15.91
C GLU A 10 -1.90 3.26 -14.40
N ALA A 11 -2.50 4.18 -13.65
CA ALA A 11 -2.43 4.20 -12.19
C ALA A 11 -3.01 2.93 -11.57
N ILE A 12 -4.14 2.43 -12.08
CA ILE A 12 -4.74 1.17 -11.66
C ILE A 12 -3.78 -0.01 -11.93
N LYS A 13 -3.19 -0.09 -13.13
CA LYS A 13 -2.22 -1.14 -13.45
C LYS A 13 -0.98 -1.09 -12.56
N ALA A 14 -0.48 0.10 -12.24
CA ALA A 14 0.67 0.28 -11.36
C ALA A 14 0.33 -0.19 -9.94
N ASN A 15 -0.87 0.13 -9.45
CA ASN A 15 -1.38 -0.34 -8.17
C ASN A 15 -1.51 -1.86 -8.14
N ASP A 16 -2.16 -2.46 -9.14
CA ASP A 16 -2.37 -3.91 -9.20
C ASP A 16 -1.03 -4.67 -9.21
N ALA A 17 -0.06 -4.16 -9.98
CA ALA A 17 1.28 -4.74 -10.03
C ALA A 17 1.98 -4.65 -8.66
N PHE A 18 1.93 -3.48 -8.01
CA PHE A 18 2.50 -3.30 -6.67
C PHE A 18 1.81 -4.20 -5.64
N MET A 19 0.50 -4.15 -5.55
CA MET A 19 -0.28 -4.95 -4.59
C MET A 19 -0.11 -6.46 -4.82
N SER A 20 0.04 -6.91 -6.08
CA SER A 20 0.29 -8.31 -6.39
C SER A 20 1.63 -8.82 -5.82
N VAL A 21 2.71 -8.04 -5.98
CA VAL A 21 4.03 -8.40 -5.44
C VAL A 21 4.01 -8.45 -3.91
N HIS A 22 3.26 -7.55 -3.27
CA HIS A 22 3.20 -7.46 -1.82
C HIS A 22 2.04 -8.25 -1.19
N ALA A 23 1.20 -8.93 -1.98
CA ALA A 23 -0.02 -9.60 -1.51
C ALA A 23 0.23 -10.58 -0.34
N LYS A 24 1.31 -11.38 -0.43
CA LYS A 24 1.70 -12.30 0.64
C LYS A 24 2.08 -11.57 1.93
N ASN A 25 2.74 -10.42 1.83
CA ASN A 25 3.15 -9.63 2.98
C ASN A 25 1.93 -9.02 3.67
N PHE A 26 0.99 -8.43 2.92
CA PHE A 26 -0.27 -7.93 3.47
C PHE A 26 -1.09 -9.03 4.14
N ALA A 27 -1.21 -10.21 3.51
CA ALA A 27 -1.91 -11.34 4.10
C ALA A 27 -1.27 -11.81 5.42
N LYS A 28 0.07 -11.88 5.46
CA LYS A 28 0.83 -12.21 6.67
C LYS A 28 0.62 -11.17 7.76
N MET A 29 0.73 -9.88 7.44
CA MET A 29 0.49 -8.78 8.38
C MET A 29 -0.91 -8.88 8.99
N LYS A 30 -1.93 -9.12 8.16
CA LYS A 30 -3.31 -9.31 8.62
C LYS A 30 -3.44 -10.46 9.59
N HIS A 31 -2.96 -11.63 9.21
CA HIS A 31 -3.04 -12.82 10.06
C HIS A 31 -2.29 -12.63 11.40
N THR A 32 -1.11 -12.03 11.37
CA THR A 32 -0.34 -11.73 12.58
C THR A 32 -1.07 -10.74 13.47
N TRP A 33 -1.66 -9.68 12.90
CA TRP A 33 -2.42 -8.69 13.65
C TRP A 33 -3.70 -9.28 14.26
N ASP A 34 -4.48 -10.05 13.49
CA ASP A 34 -5.70 -10.69 13.97
C ASP A 34 -5.43 -11.59 15.20
N ASN A 35 -4.34 -12.38 15.13
CA ASN A 35 -3.93 -13.24 16.24
C ASN A 35 -3.47 -12.46 17.46
N ALA A 36 -2.66 -11.40 17.27
CA ALA A 36 -2.20 -10.56 18.36
C ALA A 36 -3.37 -9.80 19.02
N LYS A 37 -4.27 -9.24 18.22
CA LYS A 37 -5.49 -8.55 18.68
C LYS A 37 -6.35 -9.50 19.51
N LYS A 38 -6.55 -10.74 19.06
CA LYS A 38 -7.30 -11.76 19.80
C LYS A 38 -6.64 -12.08 21.15
N ALA A 39 -5.34 -12.37 21.16
CA ALA A 39 -4.61 -12.68 22.39
C ALA A 39 -4.66 -11.52 23.40
N CYS A 40 -4.47 -10.28 22.95
CA CYS A 40 -4.57 -9.11 23.82
C CYS A 40 -5.98 -8.93 24.42
N LEU A 41 -7.03 -9.20 23.64
CA LEU A 41 -8.41 -9.15 24.16
C LEU A 41 -8.66 -10.24 25.22
N GLU A 42 -8.11 -11.44 25.03
CA GLU A 42 -8.19 -12.55 25.99
C GLU A 42 -7.43 -12.22 27.31
N GLU A 43 -6.32 -11.49 27.22
CA GLU A 43 -5.54 -10.99 28.36
C GLU A 43 -6.13 -9.72 29.01
N GLY A 44 -7.27 -9.22 28.53
CA GLY A 44 -7.99 -8.10 29.13
C GLY A 44 -7.46 -6.70 28.77
N PHE A 45 -6.69 -6.57 27.69
CA PHE A 45 -6.25 -5.25 27.19
C PHE A 45 -7.45 -4.39 26.81
N SER A 46 -7.34 -3.08 27.04
CA SER A 46 -8.43 -2.17 26.70
C SER A 46 -8.53 -1.96 25.18
N ILE A 47 -9.76 -1.80 24.68
CA ILE A 47 -10.03 -1.43 23.28
C ILE A 47 -9.28 -0.15 22.88
N ARG A 48 -9.12 0.79 23.82
CA ARG A 48 -8.40 2.05 23.59
C ARG A 48 -6.91 1.83 23.32
N GLU A 49 -6.26 0.92 24.05
CA GLU A 49 -4.85 0.58 23.81
C GLU A 49 -4.67 -0.11 22.47
N LEU A 50 -5.55 -1.06 22.14
CA LEU A 50 -5.55 -1.73 20.83
C LEU A 50 -5.72 -0.74 19.67
N ALA A 51 -6.60 0.25 19.82
CA ALA A 51 -6.79 1.30 18.81
C ALA A 51 -5.53 2.17 18.61
N ARG A 52 -4.81 2.49 19.70
CA ARG A 52 -3.53 3.22 19.61
C ARG A 52 -2.46 2.39 18.92
N THR A 53 -2.35 1.12 19.28
CA THR A 53 -1.40 0.19 18.64
C THR A 53 -1.72 0.02 17.16
N SER A 54 -2.99 -0.14 16.80
CA SER A 54 -3.47 -0.19 15.41
C SER A 54 -3.05 1.04 14.60
N ALA A 55 -3.28 2.24 15.15
CA ALA A 55 -2.88 3.49 14.50
C ALA A 55 -1.36 3.58 14.32
N TYR A 56 -0.59 3.23 15.35
CA TYR A 56 0.87 3.20 15.29
C TYR A 56 1.39 2.21 14.24
N LEU A 57 0.82 1.01 14.18
CA LEU A 57 1.20 0.00 13.21
C LEU A 57 0.86 0.42 11.78
N THR A 58 -0.29 1.05 11.57
CA THR A 58 -0.68 1.60 10.26
C THR A 58 0.34 2.62 9.79
N ASP A 59 0.68 3.60 10.64
CA ASP A 59 1.61 4.68 10.32
C ASP A 59 3.03 4.17 10.08
N SER A 60 3.52 3.29 10.96
CA SER A 60 4.85 2.68 10.84
C SER A 60 5.00 1.87 9.55
N ASN A 61 4.02 1.03 9.23
CA ASN A 61 4.06 0.24 7.99
C ASN A 61 3.86 1.13 6.76
N TYR A 62 3.06 2.20 6.85
CA TYR A 62 2.91 3.13 5.75
C TYR A 62 4.25 3.76 5.36
N HIS A 63 5.02 4.25 6.34
CA HIS A 63 6.34 4.82 6.07
C HIS A 63 7.30 3.82 5.42
N LEU A 64 7.36 2.58 5.90
CA LEU A 64 8.19 1.53 5.31
C LEU A 64 7.79 1.22 3.86
N MET A 65 6.48 1.11 3.61
CA MET A 65 5.96 0.73 2.30
C MET A 65 6.06 1.86 1.28
N VAL A 66 6.06 3.15 1.69
CA VAL A 66 6.29 4.28 0.77
C VAL A 66 7.65 4.18 0.08
N ASP A 67 8.70 3.80 0.81
CA ASP A 67 10.04 3.66 0.23
C ASP A 67 10.12 2.49 -0.75
N GLU A 68 9.48 1.37 -0.43
CA GLU A 68 9.35 0.22 -1.33
C GLU A 68 8.54 0.57 -2.58
N MET A 69 7.42 1.27 -2.41
CA MET A 69 6.56 1.76 -3.49
C MET A 69 7.34 2.66 -4.46
N ASN A 70 8.12 3.62 -3.94
CA ASN A 70 8.92 4.51 -4.79
C ASN A 70 9.94 3.73 -5.62
N LYS A 71 10.63 2.75 -5.02
CA LYS A 71 11.59 1.89 -5.73
C LYS A 71 10.91 1.03 -6.78
N PHE A 72 9.77 0.42 -6.44
CA PHE A 72 8.97 -0.39 -7.35
C PHE A 72 8.52 0.44 -8.55
N LEU A 73 7.92 1.60 -8.31
CA LEU A 73 7.37 2.45 -9.37
C LEU A 73 8.46 3.02 -10.28
N TYR A 74 9.65 3.33 -9.74
CA TYR A 74 10.80 3.70 -10.56
C TYR A 74 11.16 2.63 -11.60
N VAL A 75 11.20 1.35 -11.18
CA VAL A 75 11.48 0.22 -12.09
C VAL A 75 10.30 -0.03 -13.03
N TYR A 76 9.07 0.07 -12.53
CA TYR A 76 7.84 -0.12 -13.30
C TYR A 76 7.78 0.84 -14.49
N PHE A 77 7.97 2.15 -14.27
CA PHE A 77 7.92 3.14 -15.34
C PHE A 77 9.05 2.98 -16.36
N ARG A 78 10.27 2.66 -15.90
CA ARG A 78 11.42 2.44 -16.79
C ARG A 78 11.31 1.24 -17.72
N ASN A 79 10.46 0.27 -17.39
CA ASN A 79 10.26 -0.94 -18.19
C ASN A 79 9.05 -0.83 -19.13
N LYS A 80 8.39 0.33 -19.19
CA LYS A 80 7.27 0.55 -20.10
C LYS A 80 7.78 0.72 -21.54
N PRO A 81 6.97 0.32 -22.54
CA PRO A 81 7.31 0.53 -23.96
C PRO A 81 7.07 1.98 -24.41
N TYR A 82 6.66 2.86 -23.49
CA TYR A 82 6.40 4.28 -23.70
C TYR A 82 6.88 5.06 -22.47
N ASP A 83 7.20 6.33 -22.67
CA ASP A 83 7.55 7.23 -21.59
C ASP A 83 6.30 7.91 -21.03
N LEU A 84 6.22 7.99 -19.70
CA LEU A 84 5.26 8.82 -18.98
C LEU A 84 5.95 10.13 -18.60
N SER A 85 5.25 11.25 -18.79
CA SER A 85 5.67 12.54 -18.27
C SER A 85 5.80 12.53 -16.74
N GLU A 86 6.52 13.52 -16.19
CA GLU A 86 6.70 13.62 -14.74
C GLU A 86 5.37 13.77 -13.99
N ASP A 87 4.42 14.53 -14.56
CA ASP A 87 3.09 14.73 -13.99
C ASP A 87 2.28 13.42 -13.96
N GLU A 88 2.34 12.64 -15.05
CA GLU A 88 1.70 11.32 -15.15
C GLU A 88 2.29 10.34 -14.13
N GLN A 89 3.62 10.28 -14.02
CA GLN A 89 4.27 9.45 -13.00
C GLN A 89 3.89 9.88 -11.59
N THR A 90 3.77 11.19 -11.35
CA THR A 90 3.37 11.75 -10.05
C THR A 90 1.94 11.36 -9.70
N TYR A 91 1.03 11.42 -10.67
CA TYR A 91 -0.35 10.95 -10.51
C TYR A 91 -0.40 9.47 -10.12
N CYS A 92 0.30 8.60 -10.87
CA CYS A 92 0.35 7.17 -10.56
C CYS A 92 0.92 6.91 -9.16
N LYS A 93 2.03 7.58 -8.77
CA LYS A 93 2.60 7.46 -7.42
C LYS A 93 1.61 7.87 -6.33
N ALA A 94 0.89 8.96 -6.54
CA ALA A 94 -0.11 9.44 -5.57
C ALA A 94 -1.28 8.46 -5.42
N PHE A 95 -1.75 7.89 -6.54
CA PHE A 95 -2.81 6.88 -6.53
C PHE A 95 -2.40 5.61 -5.78
N VAL A 96 -1.24 5.04 -6.12
CA VAL A 96 -0.73 3.82 -5.45
C VAL A 96 -0.52 4.06 -3.95
N ARG A 97 0.00 5.24 -3.58
CA ARG A 97 0.17 5.63 -2.18
C ARG A 97 -1.15 5.66 -1.42
N LEU A 98 -2.21 6.21 -2.03
CA LEU A 98 -3.54 6.28 -1.42
C LEU A 98 -4.12 4.88 -1.21
N GLU A 99 -4.08 4.03 -2.24
CA GLU A 99 -4.62 2.66 -2.18
C GLU A 99 -3.84 1.78 -1.21
N MET A 100 -2.50 1.89 -1.19
CA MET A 100 -1.66 1.22 -0.21
C MET A 100 -2.03 1.63 1.23
N LYS A 101 -2.23 2.93 1.48
CA LYS A 101 -2.67 3.40 2.81
C LYS A 101 -4.00 2.80 3.21
N ARG A 102 -4.99 2.79 2.29
CA ARG A 102 -6.29 2.14 2.52
C ARG A 102 -6.15 0.65 2.82
N GLY A 103 -5.25 -0.04 2.11
CA GLY A 103 -4.93 -1.45 2.37
C GLY A 103 -4.40 -1.68 3.78
N LEU A 104 -3.46 -0.85 4.25
CA LEU A 104 -2.93 -0.94 5.62
C LEU A 104 -4.00 -0.63 6.67
N GLU A 105 -4.79 0.43 6.47
CA GLU A 105 -5.91 0.75 7.35
C GLU A 105 -6.91 -0.41 7.44
N SER A 106 -7.19 -1.10 6.33
CA SER A 106 -8.09 -2.28 6.33
C SER A 106 -7.57 -3.46 7.15
N ILE A 107 -6.24 -3.56 7.32
CA ILE A 107 -5.61 -4.61 8.12
C ILE A 107 -5.72 -4.29 9.61
N PHE A 108 -5.38 -3.06 10.00
CA PHE A 108 -5.20 -2.73 11.40
C PHE A 108 -6.45 -2.20 12.10
N ARG A 109 -7.45 -1.67 11.38
CA ARG A 109 -8.69 -1.13 11.94
C ARG A 109 -9.55 -2.22 12.59
#